data_AF-A0A4Q5TWG0-F1
#
_entry.id   AF-A0A4Q5TWG0-F1
#
_cell.length_a   1.000
_cell.length_b   1.000
_cell.length_c   1.000
_cell.angle_alpha   90.00
_cell.angle_beta   90.00
_cell.angle_gamma   90.00
#
_symmetry.space_group_name_H-M   'P 1'
#
loop_
_entity.id
_entity.type
_entity.pdbx_description
1 polymer ?
#
loop_
_entity_poly.entity_id
_entity_poly.type
_entity_poly.pdbx_seq_one_letter_code
_entity_poly.pdbx_strand_id
1 'polypeptide(L)'
;KYTATWSFKHPSPWDYIFFMNNELKQDLGWFWYYWLWTTEAVNGSIRDVKMAKGKTTVTVHQAGQMPSPVVLKVEFEAEGPAIKKMVNAKMIDANTAEVTWPVSVWFNGSRTFDAVLDFGPRKIKKITLDPHCRFPDGNVEDNVWVGK
;
A
#
# COMPACT_ATOMS: atom_id res chain seq x y z
N LYS A 1 21.92 -15.37 2.08
CA LYS A 1 22.98 -14.62 2.80
C LYS A 1 22.87 -14.81 4.32
N TYR A 2 21.76 -14.40 4.94
CA TYR A 2 21.53 -14.62 6.39
C TYR A 2 21.80 -16.08 6.83
N THR A 3 21.17 -17.04 6.16
CA THR A 3 21.32 -18.48 6.44
C THR A 3 22.76 -18.98 6.33
N ALA A 4 23.58 -18.40 5.44
CA ALA A 4 24.99 -18.73 5.32
C ALA A 4 25.81 -18.11 6.46
N THR A 5 25.57 -16.84 6.79
CA THR A 5 26.25 -16.12 7.88
C THR A 5 26.03 -16.76 9.26
N TRP A 6 24.82 -17.29 9.47
CA TRP A 6 24.36 -17.87 10.74
C TRP A 6 24.27 -19.39 10.74
N SER A 7 24.82 -20.05 9.71
CA SER A 7 24.87 -21.51 9.67
C SER A 7 25.60 -22.05 10.90
N PHE A 8 24.99 -23.04 11.56
CA PHE A 8 25.47 -23.67 12.80
C PHE A 8 25.65 -22.71 14.00
N LYS A 9 24.92 -21.58 14.01
CA LYS A 9 24.89 -20.61 15.12
C LYS A 9 23.46 -20.45 15.66
N HIS A 10 23.34 -19.83 16.83
CA HIS A 10 22.05 -19.50 17.47
C HIS A 10 21.86 -17.97 17.54
N PRO A 11 21.47 -17.32 16.42
CA PRO A 11 21.21 -15.89 16.41
C PRO A 11 20.05 -15.53 17.34
N SER A 12 20.20 -14.42 18.05
CA SER A 12 19.10 -13.75 18.74
C SER A 12 18.20 -13.03 17.72
N PRO A 13 16.98 -12.63 18.10
CA PRO A 13 16.13 -11.79 17.25
C PRO A 13 16.81 -10.49 16.80
N TRP A 14 17.66 -9.90 17.65
CA TRP A 14 18.42 -8.69 17.33
C TRP A 14 19.41 -8.90 16.19
N ASP A 15 20.06 -10.07 16.14
CA ASP A 15 21.00 -10.41 15.07
C ASP A 15 20.31 -10.41 13.71
N TYR A 16 19.07 -10.90 13.63
CA TYR A 16 18.28 -10.86 12.40
C TYR A 16 17.91 -9.43 12.00
N ILE A 17 17.41 -8.63 12.96
CA ILE A 17 17.03 -7.23 12.73
C ILE A 17 18.20 -6.42 12.18
N PHE A 18 19.36 -6.48 12.84
CA PHE A 18 20.55 -5.74 12.42
C PHE A 18 21.12 -6.25 11.09
N PHE A 19 21.08 -7.57 10.87
CA PHE A 19 21.50 -8.14 9.60
C PHE A 19 20.65 -7.64 8.43
N MET A 20 19.32 -7.59 8.59
CA MET A 20 18.40 -7.11 7.56
C MET A 20 18.64 -5.63 7.24
N ASN A 21 18.79 -4.77 8.26
CA ASN A 21 19.13 -3.37 8.06
C ASN A 21 20.44 -3.19 7.30
N ASN A 22 21.48 -3.96 7.67
CA ASN A 22 22.79 -3.85 7.04
C ASN A 22 22.83 -4.39 5.60
N GLU A 23 22.15 -5.50 5.30
CA GLU A 23 22.11 -6.05 3.93
C GLU A 23 21.22 -5.22 2.99
N LEU A 24 20.09 -4.70 3.48
CA LEU A 24 19.19 -3.88 2.68
C LEU A 24 19.63 -2.42 2.57
N LYS A 25 20.59 -1.98 3.40
CA LYS A 25 21.03 -0.58 3.51
C LYS A 25 19.86 0.36 3.78
N GLN A 26 18.94 -0.09 4.63
CA GLN A 26 17.71 0.62 4.99
C GLN A 26 17.51 0.58 6.51
N ASP A 27 16.96 1.65 7.06
CA ASP A 27 16.48 1.68 8.44
C ASP A 27 15.06 1.11 8.52
N LEU A 28 14.95 -0.12 9.04
CA LEU A 28 13.68 -0.79 9.29
C LEU A 28 13.25 -0.69 10.76
N GLY A 29 13.84 0.20 11.56
CA GLY A 29 13.50 0.38 12.97
C GLY A 29 12.00 0.60 13.18
N TRP A 30 11.37 1.43 12.34
CA TRP A 30 9.93 1.64 12.34
C TRP A 30 9.15 0.33 12.12
N PHE A 31 9.58 -0.52 11.18
CA PHE A 31 8.89 -1.76 10.82
C PHE A 31 8.90 -2.72 11.99
N TRP A 32 10.08 -2.97 12.55
CA TRP A 32 10.21 -3.84 13.71
C TRP A 32 9.46 -3.28 14.91
N TYR A 33 9.57 -1.95 15.16
CA TYR A 33 8.88 -1.26 16.25
C TYR A 33 7.39 -1.57 16.26
N TYR A 34 6.70 -1.26 15.17
CA TYR A 34 5.24 -1.42 15.11
C TYR A 34 4.81 -2.89 15.13
N TRP A 35 5.52 -3.77 14.43
CA TRP A 35 5.12 -5.18 14.30
C TRP A 35 5.40 -6.03 15.54
N LEU A 36 6.45 -5.73 16.31
CA LEU A 36 6.88 -6.59 17.42
C LEU A 36 6.60 -6.01 18.81
N TRP A 37 6.55 -4.67 18.94
CA TRP A 37 6.52 -4.02 20.24
C TRP A 37 5.32 -3.09 20.45
N THR A 38 4.42 -3.00 19.47
CA THR A 38 3.16 -2.25 19.61
C THR A 38 1.96 -3.11 19.25
N THR A 39 0.79 -2.66 19.69
CA THR A 39 -0.51 -3.17 19.24
C THR A 39 -1.19 -2.20 18.28
N GLU A 40 -0.41 -1.28 17.69
CA GLU A 40 -0.93 -0.28 16.77
C GLU A 40 -1.37 -0.92 15.46
N ALA A 41 -2.42 -0.37 14.86
CA ALA A 41 -2.94 -0.79 13.57
C ALA A 41 -2.65 0.27 12.51
N VAL A 42 -2.89 -0.08 11.24
CA VAL A 42 -2.84 0.89 10.14
C VAL A 42 -4.10 1.74 10.13
N ASN A 43 -5.27 1.09 10.27
CA ASN A 43 -6.60 1.70 10.13
C ASN A 43 -6.64 2.65 8.92
N GLY A 44 -6.42 2.06 7.75
CA GLY A 44 -6.45 2.77 6.48
C GLY A 44 -7.89 3.05 6.08
N SER A 45 -8.13 4.10 5.28
CA SER A 45 -9.44 4.31 4.67
C SER A 45 -9.36 5.16 3.40
N ILE A 46 -10.34 4.99 2.52
CA ILE A 46 -10.54 5.86 1.36
C ILE A 46 -11.44 7.02 1.81
N ARG A 47 -10.87 8.23 1.95
CA ARG A 47 -11.64 9.41 2.35
C ARG A 47 -12.38 10.09 1.22
N ASP A 48 -11.75 10.17 0.06
CA ASP A 48 -12.33 10.87 -1.08
C ASP A 48 -11.76 10.33 -2.40
N VAL A 49 -12.55 10.43 -3.46
CA VAL A 49 -12.16 10.06 -4.81
C VAL A 49 -12.62 11.16 -5.77
N LYS A 50 -11.66 11.89 -6.32
CA LYS A 50 -11.91 12.99 -7.27
C LYS A 50 -11.46 12.61 -8.65
N MET A 51 -12.35 12.77 -9.63
CA MET A 51 -12.03 12.57 -11.04
C MET A 51 -11.88 13.92 -11.73
N ALA A 52 -10.74 14.18 -12.35
CA ALA A 52 -10.48 15.41 -13.08
C ALA A 52 -9.58 15.14 -14.29
N LYS A 53 -10.03 15.59 -15.48
CA LYS A 53 -9.22 15.58 -16.73
C LYS A 53 -8.58 14.22 -17.05
N GLY A 54 -9.30 13.12 -16.84
CA GLY A 54 -8.82 11.76 -17.10
C GLY A 54 -7.86 11.19 -16.05
N LYS A 55 -7.72 11.86 -14.91
CA LYS A 55 -7.03 11.37 -13.71
C LYS A 55 -8.03 11.16 -12.58
N THR A 56 -7.78 10.14 -11.77
CA THR A 56 -8.54 9.89 -10.54
C THR A 56 -7.59 10.03 -9.36
N THR A 57 -7.85 10.95 -8.46
CA THR A 57 -7.10 11.11 -7.21
C THR A 57 -7.89 10.42 -6.10
N VAL A 58 -7.29 9.40 -5.49
CA VAL A 58 -7.83 8.70 -4.33
C VAL A 58 -7.11 9.24 -3.10
N THR A 59 -7.82 9.93 -2.23
CA THR A 59 -7.27 10.40 -0.96
C THR A 59 -7.38 9.27 0.06
N VAL A 60 -6.24 8.66 0.36
CA VAL A 60 -6.11 7.62 1.39
C VAL A 60 -5.74 8.28 2.71
N HIS A 61 -6.40 7.86 3.79
CA HIS A 61 -6.09 8.30 5.14
C HIS A 61 -5.58 7.13 5.97
N GLN A 62 -4.57 7.39 6.79
CA GLN A 62 -4.07 6.44 7.77
C GLN A 62 -4.42 6.95 9.17
N ALA A 63 -5.45 6.37 9.77
CA ALA A 63 -5.91 6.77 11.11
C ALA A 63 -5.01 6.18 12.22
N GLY A 64 -4.42 5.02 11.97
CA GLY A 64 -3.56 4.33 12.91
C GLY A 64 -2.10 4.79 12.84
N GLN A 65 -1.33 4.41 13.87
CA GLN A 65 0.06 4.82 13.97
C GLN A 65 1.00 3.97 13.11
N MET A 66 0.63 2.71 12.82
CA MET A 66 1.48 1.82 12.04
C MET A 66 1.47 2.22 10.56
N PRO A 67 2.61 2.61 9.97
CA PRO A 67 2.68 2.95 8.57
C PRO A 67 2.67 1.69 7.69
N SER A 68 1.99 1.76 6.55
CA SER A 68 1.95 0.67 5.57
C SER A 68 2.07 1.16 4.12
N PRO A 69 2.52 0.31 3.19
CA PRO A 69 2.36 0.57 1.76
C PRO A 69 0.89 0.79 1.39
N VAL A 70 0.61 1.77 0.52
CA VAL A 70 -0.73 1.96 -0.03
C VAL A 70 -0.89 1.02 -1.22
N VAL A 71 -1.82 0.06 -1.12
CA VAL A 71 -2.14 -0.89 -2.19
C VAL A 71 -3.60 -0.69 -2.60
N LEU A 72 -3.82 -0.25 -3.82
CA LEU A 72 -5.15 -0.04 -4.38
C LEU A 72 -5.43 -1.05 -5.48
N LYS A 73 -6.49 -1.85 -5.33
CA LYS A 73 -7.10 -2.56 -6.45
C LYS A 73 -8.08 -1.63 -7.14
N VAL A 74 -7.91 -1.45 -8.45
CA VAL A 74 -8.72 -0.60 -9.31
C VAL A 74 -9.41 -1.48 -10.34
N GLU A 75 -10.73 -1.54 -10.27
CA GLU A 75 -11.58 -2.29 -11.20
C GLU A 75 -12.26 -1.29 -12.15
N PHE A 76 -12.08 -1.48 -13.45
CA PHE A 76 -12.62 -0.62 -14.51
C PHE A 76 -13.92 -1.19 -15.07
N GLU A 77 -14.73 -0.31 -15.68
CA GLU A 77 -15.88 -0.74 -16.46
C GLU A 77 -15.46 -1.60 -17.67
N ALA A 78 -16.24 -2.62 -18.02
CA ALA A 78 -15.89 -3.59 -19.08
C ALA A 78 -15.73 -2.95 -20.46
N GLU A 79 -16.42 -1.85 -20.73
CA GLU A 79 -16.35 -1.09 -21.96
C GLU A 79 -15.73 0.29 -21.71
N GLY A 80 -14.97 0.78 -22.69
CA GLY A 80 -14.43 2.13 -22.66
C GLY A 80 -13.08 2.27 -23.35
N PRO A 81 -12.49 3.46 -23.28
CA PRO A 81 -11.17 3.74 -23.85
C PRO A 81 -10.09 2.84 -23.24
N ALA A 82 -9.00 2.63 -23.99
CA ALA A 82 -7.88 1.80 -23.53
C ALA A 82 -7.27 2.34 -22.23
N ILE A 83 -6.93 1.41 -21.32
CA ILE A 83 -6.27 1.72 -20.05
C ILE A 83 -4.82 2.09 -20.32
N LYS A 84 -4.40 3.27 -19.86
CA LYS A 84 -3.00 3.71 -19.89
C LYS A 84 -2.18 2.95 -18.83
N LYS A 85 -0.98 2.50 -19.18
CA LYS A 85 -0.09 1.83 -18.23
C LYS A 85 0.54 2.83 -17.25
N MET A 86 0.66 2.44 -15.98
CA MET A 86 1.40 3.17 -14.95
C MET A 86 2.57 2.32 -14.46
N VAL A 87 3.69 2.96 -14.10
CA VAL A 87 4.93 2.26 -13.68
C VAL A 87 4.73 1.48 -12.39
N ASN A 88 3.94 2.03 -11.47
CA ASN A 88 3.64 1.43 -10.18
C ASN A 88 2.33 0.62 -10.17
N ALA A 89 1.81 0.29 -11.36
CA ALA A 89 0.61 -0.53 -11.52
C ALA A 89 0.93 -1.86 -12.20
N LYS A 90 0.33 -2.93 -11.69
CA LYS A 90 0.34 -4.26 -12.27
C LYS A 90 -1.08 -4.63 -12.69
N MET A 91 -1.29 -4.89 -13.99
CA MET A 91 -2.56 -5.43 -14.46
C MET A 91 -2.72 -6.87 -13.95
N ILE A 92 -3.82 -7.15 -13.26
CA ILE A 92 -4.21 -8.51 -12.83
C ILE A 92 -4.94 -9.20 -13.98
N ASP A 93 -5.83 -8.48 -14.65
CA ASP A 93 -6.59 -8.92 -15.82
C ASP A 93 -6.81 -7.73 -16.78
N ALA A 94 -7.69 -7.87 -17.78
CA ALA A 94 -7.94 -6.82 -18.77
C ALA A 94 -8.60 -5.54 -18.20
N ASN A 95 -9.30 -5.66 -17.07
CA ASN A 95 -10.12 -4.62 -16.46
C ASN A 95 -9.79 -4.39 -14.98
N THR A 96 -8.73 -5.00 -14.45
CA THR A 96 -8.32 -4.86 -13.06
C THR A 96 -6.83 -4.57 -12.96
N ALA A 97 -6.47 -3.52 -12.22
CA ALA A 97 -5.09 -3.18 -11.90
C ALA A 97 -4.88 -3.15 -10.38
N GLU A 98 -3.70 -3.55 -9.93
CA GLU A 98 -3.20 -3.31 -8.58
C GLU A 98 -2.12 -2.23 -8.64
N VAL A 99 -2.30 -1.15 -7.88
CA VAL A 99 -1.38 -0.02 -7.83
C VAL A 99 -0.78 0.06 -6.45
N THR A 100 0.54 0.22 -6.37
CA THR A 100 1.25 0.22 -5.09
C THR A 100 2.09 1.48 -4.93
N TRP A 101 2.05 2.07 -3.74
CA TRP A 101 3.00 3.08 -3.29
C TRP A 101 3.76 2.56 -2.08
N PRO A 102 5.07 2.87 -1.97
CA PRO A 102 5.87 2.46 -0.84
C PRO A 102 5.37 3.11 0.44
N VAL A 103 5.64 2.46 1.58
CA VAL A 103 5.35 2.98 2.93
C VAL A 103 5.95 4.36 3.21
N SER A 104 7.00 4.76 2.47
CA SER A 104 7.68 6.04 2.64
C SER A 104 6.78 7.27 2.39
N VAL A 105 5.61 7.10 1.77
CA VAL A 105 4.62 8.19 1.60
C VAL A 105 4.20 8.83 2.94
N TRP A 106 4.31 8.07 4.04
CA TRP A 106 3.94 8.53 5.38
C TRP A 106 5.09 9.15 6.18
N PHE A 107 6.34 9.05 5.70
CA PHE A 107 7.52 9.42 6.50
C PHE A 107 7.73 10.93 6.66
N ASN A 108 6.96 11.74 5.92
CA ASN A 108 6.90 13.19 6.15
C ASN A 108 5.94 13.58 7.29
N GLY A 109 5.33 12.61 7.98
CA GLY A 109 4.38 12.83 9.07
C GLY A 109 2.93 13.07 8.63
N SER A 110 2.64 13.10 7.32
CA SER A 110 1.28 13.22 6.81
C SER A 110 0.44 11.99 7.19
N ARG A 111 -0.85 12.21 7.48
CA ARG A 111 -1.85 11.15 7.68
C ARG A 111 -2.78 10.97 6.49
N THR A 112 -2.57 11.77 5.45
CA THR A 112 -3.31 11.68 4.19
C THR A 112 -2.35 11.59 3.03
N PHE A 113 -2.66 10.73 2.06
CA PHE A 113 -1.89 10.55 0.84
C PHE A 113 -2.82 10.58 -0.37
N ASP A 114 -2.50 11.46 -1.32
CA ASP A 114 -3.23 11.56 -2.58
C ASP A 114 -2.62 10.61 -3.62
N ALA A 115 -3.24 9.44 -3.75
CA ALA A 115 -2.88 8.43 -4.73
C ALA A 115 -3.45 8.82 -6.10
N VAL A 116 -2.58 9.35 -6.97
CA VAL A 116 -2.96 9.78 -8.33
C VAL A 116 -2.94 8.59 -9.28
N LEU A 117 -4.11 8.25 -9.82
CA LEU A 117 -4.34 7.25 -10.85
C LEU A 117 -4.44 7.92 -12.23
N ASP A 118 -3.47 7.68 -13.10
CA ASP A 118 -3.41 8.22 -14.47
C ASP A 118 -3.63 7.10 -15.50
N PHE A 119 -4.74 6.37 -15.35
CA PHE A 119 -5.14 5.28 -16.25
C PHE A 119 -5.88 5.77 -17.51
N GLY A 120 -6.08 7.08 -17.65
CA GLY A 120 -6.85 7.67 -18.74
C GLY A 120 -8.36 7.74 -18.46
N PRO A 121 -9.18 8.00 -19.47
CA PRO A 121 -10.59 8.34 -19.30
C PRO A 121 -11.53 7.16 -19.04
N ARG A 122 -11.02 5.92 -18.94
CA ARG A 122 -11.85 4.75 -18.65
C ARG A 122 -12.45 4.87 -17.26
N LYS A 123 -13.77 4.70 -17.15
CA LYS A 123 -14.48 4.79 -15.88
C LYS A 123 -14.02 3.69 -14.92
N ILE A 124 -13.80 4.07 -13.68
CA ILE A 124 -13.46 3.14 -12.59
C ILE A 124 -14.77 2.74 -11.91
N LYS A 125 -15.03 1.44 -11.89
CA LYS A 125 -16.20 0.82 -11.26
C LYS A 125 -16.04 0.71 -9.76
N LYS A 126 -14.86 0.31 -9.29
CA LYS A 126 -14.59 0.07 -7.87
C LYS A 126 -13.12 0.27 -7.55
N ILE A 127 -12.85 0.81 -6.37
CA ILE A 127 -11.51 0.89 -5.78
C ILE A 127 -11.56 0.19 -4.42
N THR A 128 -10.54 -0.61 -4.12
CA THR A 128 -10.40 -1.29 -2.83
C THR A 128 -8.99 -1.08 -2.31
N LEU A 129 -8.88 -0.45 -1.14
CA LEU A 129 -7.65 -0.34 -0.37
C LEU A 129 -7.36 -1.66 0.34
N ASP A 130 -6.09 -2.07 0.34
CA ASP A 130 -5.61 -3.35 0.90
C ASP A 130 -6.50 -4.56 0.51
N PRO A 131 -6.60 -4.88 -0.80
CA PRO A 131 -7.51 -5.92 -1.30
C PRO A 131 -7.20 -7.33 -0.76
N HIS A 132 -6.04 -7.54 -0.16
CA HIS A 132 -5.57 -8.83 0.37
C HIS A 132 -5.59 -8.87 1.91
N CYS A 133 -6.11 -7.82 2.58
CA CYS A 133 -6.15 -7.69 4.03
C CYS A 133 -4.80 -7.99 4.70
N ARG A 134 -3.71 -7.46 4.13
CA ARG A 134 -2.35 -7.70 4.65
C ARG A 134 -2.04 -6.87 5.88
N PHE A 135 -2.79 -5.81 6.10
CA PHE A 135 -2.53 -4.85 7.16
C PHE A 135 -3.62 -4.89 8.22
N PRO A 136 -3.25 -4.85 9.52
CA PRO A 136 -4.22 -4.69 10.60
C PRO A 136 -5.07 -3.44 10.42
N ASP A 137 -6.37 -3.67 10.32
CA ASP A 137 -7.39 -2.64 10.11
C ASP A 137 -8.66 -3.02 10.90
N GLY A 138 -9.10 -2.12 11.76
CA GLY A 138 -10.32 -2.30 12.55
C GLY A 138 -11.62 -2.10 11.77
N ASN A 139 -11.58 -1.46 10.61
CA ASN A 139 -12.77 -1.16 9.81
C ASN A 139 -12.52 -1.35 8.31
N VAL A 140 -12.71 -2.56 7.80
CA VAL A 140 -12.49 -2.84 6.37
C VAL A 140 -13.56 -2.24 5.43
N GLU A 141 -14.67 -1.74 5.96
CA GLU A 141 -15.77 -1.23 5.13
C GLU A 141 -15.45 0.13 4.50
N ASP A 142 -14.62 0.95 5.15
CA ASP A 142 -14.19 2.25 4.63
C ASP A 142 -12.99 2.17 3.66
N ASN A 143 -12.54 0.96 3.35
CA ASN A 143 -11.53 0.67 2.33
C ASN A 143 -12.11 0.53 0.93
N VAL A 144 -13.43 0.58 0.77
CA VAL A 144 -14.10 0.35 -0.50
C VAL A 144 -14.76 1.63 -1.00
N TRP A 145 -14.42 2.00 -2.24
CA TRP A 145 -15.14 3.01 -2.98
C TRP A 145 -15.78 2.39 -4.23
N VAL A 146 -17.03 2.75 -4.51
CA VAL A 146 -17.76 2.31 -5.69
C VAL A 146 -18.07 3.52 -6.56
N GLY A 147 -17.79 3.42 -7.85
CA GLY A 147 -18.06 4.45 -8.84
C GLY A 147 -19.53 4.75 -8.95
N LYS A 148 -19.85 6.05 -9.01
CA LYS A 148 -21.18 6.56 -9.32
C LYS A 148 -21.29 6.90 -10.80
#